data_AF-A0A2E0XCP1-F1
#
_entry.id   AF-A0A2E0XCP1-F1
#
_cell.length_a   1.000
_cell.length_b   1.000
_cell.length_c   1.000
_cell.angle_alpha   90.00
_cell.angle_beta   90.00
_cell.angle_gamma   90.00
#
_symmetry.space_group_name_H-M   'P 1'
#
loop_
_entity.id
_entity.type
_entity.pdbx_description
1 polymer ?
#
loop_
_entity_poly.entity_id
_entity_poly.type
_entity_poly.pdbx_seq_one_letter_code
_entity_poly.pdbx_strand_id
1 'polypeptide(L)' 'MKIAAMFANGSGGTVDRPDPQPVEDFVLVKIRSVPMCTEYKISQREREQDAVGLGHEAAGEVVEVVQSGRVR' A
#
# COMPACT_ATOMS: atom_id res chain seq x y z
N MET A 1 -4.79 -0.06 9.72
CA MET A 1 -5.12 0.69 8.49
C MET A 1 -5.89 -0.16 7.49
N LYS A 2 -6.60 0.48 6.57
CA LYS A 2 -7.19 -0.19 5.39
C LYS A 2 -6.21 -0.16 4.23
N ILE A 3 -6.15 -1.26 3.47
CA ILE A 3 -5.41 -1.34 2.20
C ILE A 3 -6.35 -1.74 1.07
N ALA A 4 -6.01 -1.35 -0.17
CA ALA A 4 -6.72 -1.80 -1.36
C ALA A 4 -6.50 -3.30 -1.61
N ALA A 5 -7.55 -3.98 -2.07
CA ALA A 5 -7.53 -5.39 -2.43
C ALA A 5 -8.34 -5.64 -3.70
N MET A 6 -7.94 -6.67 -4.45
CA MET A 6 -8.71 -7.24 -5.54
C MET A 6 -9.13 -8.65 -5.14
N PHE A 7 -10.43 -8.89 -5.08
CA PHE A 7 -10.98 -10.17 -4.65
C PHE A 7 -11.06 -11.16 -5.80
N ALA A 8 -11.01 -12.46 -5.49
CA ALA A 8 -11.03 -13.54 -6.48
C ALA A 8 -12.25 -13.48 -7.43
N ASN A 9 -13.37 -12.92 -6.98
CA ASN A 9 -14.59 -12.70 -7.76
C ASN A 9 -14.52 -11.51 -8.74
N GLY A 10 -13.35 -10.89 -8.91
CA GLY A 10 -13.11 -9.77 -9.82
C GLY A 10 -13.50 -8.39 -9.27
N SER A 11 -14.05 -8.31 -8.05
CA SER A 11 -14.38 -7.03 -7.42
C SER A 11 -13.17 -6.39 -6.72
N GLY A 12 -13.19 -5.06 -6.63
CA GLY A 12 -12.23 -4.28 -5.84
C GLY A 12 -12.82 -3.88 -4.49
N GLY A 13 -11.97 -3.75 -3.48
CA GLY A 13 -12.39 -3.24 -2.18
C GLY A 13 -11.21 -2.98 -1.26
N THR A 14 -11.45 -3.09 0.05
CA THR A 14 -10.43 -2.87 1.08
C THR A 14 -10.43 -3.98 2.11
N VAL A 15 -9.26 -4.27 2.68
CA VAL A 15 -9.11 -5.14 3.85
C VAL A 15 -8.37 -4.41 4.97
N ASP A 16 -8.65 -4.80 6.21
CA ASP A 16 -7.95 -4.26 7.38
C ASP A 16 -6.60 -4.96 7.59
N ARG A 17 -5.61 -4.16 8.02
CA ARG A 17 -4.27 -4.60 8.41
C ARG A 17 -3.82 -3.81 9.64
N PRO A 18 -2.87 -4.33 10.44
CA PRO A 18 -2.21 -3.53 11.45
C PRO A 18 -1.58 -2.28 10.84
N ASP A 19 -1.46 -1.21 11.62
CA ASP A 19 -0.68 -0.05 11.18
C ASP A 19 0.81 -0.45 11.10
N PRO A 20 1.50 -0.12 10.01
CA PRO A 20 2.91 -0.44 9.85
C PRO A 20 3.75 0.32 10.88
N GLN A 21 4.77 -0.36 11.37
CA GLN A 21 5.75 0.21 12.29
C GLN A 21 7.07 0.37 11.53
N PRO A 22 7.64 1.58 11.44
CA PRO A 22 8.93 1.75 10.80
C PRO A 22 10.02 1.09 11.66
N VAL A 23 11.03 0.51 11.01
CA VAL A 23 12.18 -0.14 11.65
C VAL A 23 13.47 0.34 10.98
N GLU A 24 14.57 0.40 11.73
CA GLU A 24 15.90 0.73 11.21
C GLU A 24 15.92 2.01 10.33
N ASP A 25 16.11 1.85 9.02
CA ASP A 25 16.25 2.93 8.04
C ASP A 25 14.94 3.23 7.28
N PHE A 26 13.81 2.67 7.72
CA PHE A 26 12.50 2.94 7.15
C PHE A 26 11.82 4.15 7.80
N VAL A 27 10.99 4.84 7.02
CA VAL A 27 10.10 5.90 7.48
C VAL A 27 8.65 5.50 7.28
N LEU A 28 7.77 5.98 8.15
CA LEU A 28 6.33 5.83 7.96
C LEU A 28 5.80 7.02 7.17
N VAL A 29 5.17 6.74 6.03
CA VAL A 29 4.53 7.76 5.19
C VAL A 29 3.01 7.66 5.34
N LYS A 30 2.39 8.77 5.76
CA LYS A 30 0.95 8.94 5.65
C LYS A 30 0.60 9.29 4.22
N ILE A 31 0.02 8.34 3.52
CA ILE A 31 -0.39 8.47 2.13
C ILE A 31 -1.50 9.52 1.98
N ARG A 32 -1.30 10.47 1.05
CA ARG A 32 -2.31 11.47 0.65
C ARG A 32 -2.93 11.17 -0.71
N SER A 33 -2.12 10.63 -1.63
CA SER A 33 -2.56 10.23 -2.97
C SER A 33 -1.79 9.00 -3.44
N VAL A 34 -2.52 8.03 -3.99
CA VAL A 34 -1.98 6.82 -4.65
C VAL A 34 -2.82 6.58 -5.91
N PRO A 35 -2.32 6.93 -7.10
CA PRO A 35 -2.97 6.52 -8.34
C PRO A 35 -2.92 4.99 -8.52
N MET A 36 -3.88 4.48 -9.29
CA MET A 36 -3.93 3.06 -9.62
C MET A 36 -3.21 2.83 -10.95
N CYS A 37 -2.11 2.09 -10.90
CA CYS A 37 -1.40 1.63 -12.09
C CYS A 37 -2.28 0.64 -12.88
N THR A 38 -1.91 0.31 -14.12
CA THR A 38 -2.59 -0.71 -14.93
C THR A 38 -2.63 -2.11 -14.32
N GLU A 39 -1.94 -2.32 -13.19
CA GLU A 39 -2.04 -3.54 -12.37
C GLU A 39 -3.48 -3.89 -11.99
N TYR A 40 -4.40 -2.92 -11.94
CA TYR A 40 -5.81 -3.23 -11.71
C TYR A 40 -6.45 -4.14 -12.76
N LYS A 41 -5.91 -4.16 -13.99
CA LYS A 41 -6.42 -5.05 -15.03
C LYS A 41 -6.23 -6.53 -14.68
N ILE A 42 -5.37 -6.84 -13.70
CA ILE A 42 -5.24 -8.19 -13.13
C ILE A 42 -6.56 -8.63 -12.47
N SER A 43 -7.38 -7.72 -11.92
CA SER A 43 -8.70 -8.07 -11.36
C SER A 43 -9.75 -8.41 -12.42
N GLN A 44 -9.53 -8.07 -13.69
CA GLN A 44 -10.46 -8.39 -14.78
C GLN A 44 -10.33 -9.83 -15.27
N ARG A 45 -9.38 -10.59 -14.73
CA ARG A 45 -9.25 -12.03 -14.95
C ARG A 45 -9.72 -12.74 -13.70
N GLU A 46 -10.39 -13.88 -13.87
CA GLU A 46 -10.65 -14.77 -12.74
C GLU A 46 -9.32 -15.17 -12.10
N ARG A 47 -9.26 -15.10 -10.78
CA ARG A 47 -8.08 -15.46 -9.99
C ARG A 47 -8.48 -16.52 -8.99
N GLU A 48 -7.55 -17.43 -8.70
CA GLU A 48 -7.74 -18.46 -7.70
C GLU A 48 -7.77 -17.88 -6.26
N GLN A 49 -7.20 -16.69 -6.06
CA GLN A 49 -7.02 -16.07 -4.75
C GLN A 49 -7.11 -14.54 -4.81
N ASP A 50 -7.36 -13.91 -3.66
CA ASP A 50 -7.33 -12.45 -3.51
C ASP A 50 -5.92 -11.88 -3.75
N ALA A 51 -5.83 -10.61 -4.14
CA ALA A 51 -4.59 -9.86 -4.24
C ALA A 51 -4.59 -8.66 -3.30
N VAL A 52 -3.47 -8.51 -2.60
CA VAL A 52 -3.11 -7.37 -1.75
C VAL A 52 -1.71 -6.90 -2.14
N GLY A 53 -1.28 -5.73 -1.66
CA GLY A 53 0.04 -5.18 -1.98
C GLY A 53 0.09 -4.44 -3.32
N LEU A 54 -1.05 -3.90 -3.74
CA LEU A 54 -1.18 -2.99 -4.88
C LEU A 54 -0.71 -1.58 -4.52
N GLY A 55 -0.41 -0.77 -5.53
CA GLY A 55 -0.05 0.64 -5.35
C GLY A 55 1.44 0.81 -5.09
N HIS A 56 2.20 0.98 -6.17
CA HIS A 56 3.63 1.34 -6.15
C HIS A 56 3.88 2.80 -6.54
N GLU A 57 2.82 3.59 -6.70
CA GLU A 57 2.85 5.02 -7.04
C GLU A 57 2.19 5.80 -5.91
N ALA A 58 2.95 6.57 -5.12
CA ALA A 58 2.41 7.21 -3.93
C ALA A 58 3.06 8.57 -3.62
N ALA A 59 2.25 9.49 -3.11
CA ALA A 59 2.71 10.74 -2.51
C ALA A 59 2.05 10.94 -1.14
N GLY A 60 2.83 11.44 -0.18
CA GLY A 60 2.38 11.60 1.20
C GLY A 60 3.37 12.34 2.07
N GLU A 61 3.08 12.34 3.36
CA GLU A 61 3.87 13.01 4.39
C GLU A 61 4.64 11.97 5.21
N VAL A 62 5.92 12.21 5.48
CA VAL A 62 6.65 11.43 6.49
C VAL A 62 6.08 11.81 7.86
N VAL A 63 5.53 10.84 8.58
CA VAL A 63 4.90 11.05 9.90
C VAL A 63 5.66 10.40 11.04
N GLU A 64 6.56 9.45 10.74
CA GLU A 64 7.41 8.81 11.74
C GLU A 64 8.76 8.42 11.12
N VAL A 65 9.82 8.60 11.90
CA VAL A 65 11.19 8.18 11.59
C VAL A 65 11.78 7.51 12.83
N VAL A 66 12.48 6.38 12.67
CA VAL A 66 13.06 5.64 13.80
C VAL A 66 14.31 6.33 14.33
N GLN A 67 15.15 6.81 13.42
CA GLN A 67 16.41 7.48 13.72
C GLN A 67 16.64 8.61 12.72
N SER A 68 17.47 9.59 13.10
CA SER A 68 17.89 10.64 12.18
C SER A 68 18.77 10.06 11.07
N GLY A 69 18.60 10.55 9.85
CA GLY A 69 19.43 10.18 8.71
C GLY A 69 20.90 10.58 8.92
N ARG A 70 21.80 9.96 8.14
CA ARG A 70 23.26 10.22 8.23
C ARG A 70 23.69 11.56 7.63
N VAL A 71 22.77 12.28 7.00
CA VAL A 71 23.00 13.57 6.35
C VAL A 71 22.26 14.65 7.13
N ARG A 72 22.99 15.71 7.49
CA ARG A 72 22.43 16.91 8.14
C ARG A 72 21.97 17.93 7.12
#